data_AF-A0AAN6SP25-F1
#
_entry.id   AF-A0AAN6SP25-F1
#
_cell.length_a   1.000
_cell.length_b   1.000
_cell.length_c   1.000
_cell.angle_alpha   90.00
_cell.angle_beta   90.00
_cell.angle_gamma   90.00
#
_symmetry.space_group_name_H-M   'P 1'
#
loop_
_entity.id
_entity.type
_entity.pdbx_description
1 polymer ?
#
loop_
_entity_poly.entity_id
_entity_poly.type
_entity_poly.pdbx_seq_one_letter_code
_entity_poly.pdbx_strand_id
1 'polypeptide(L)'
;MASLLVALVLAAASIKKGKASPTSDLRSCIQLEVPVSVDTTTTKWLQPRVDSNIDAVDWVTYMTTWTSPADRMLGDITVKQTFKINGQLCVPPKGAKSDILQLATHGVGFDKRYWDAEIKRKDYSYVEAVLAEGYSIFTYDRLGTGASDKPDAYDIVQTNIQVEILRQLTSLARSGKLVSSSKKLGGTSNNTLRNYNPSKIVHVGHSLGSVITLGMLAAYGAESDGAIATGFLYTDKLANVNVGTWGFEFARENDPLRFRDRGSGYIVQATKSNTQVSFLKKGSFEPALLDYAWKIRQPNTVSEFLSIQTALGQAAPNFKAPLQFVIGEFDYGFCAGDCKGTYDLTVIKGLFPGVPEADLDIYLQPGTGHGLTLSTNATAGYKVTFDFLDRTGL
;
A
#
# COMPACT_ATOMS: atom_id res chain seq x y z
N MET A 1 69.09 6.11 26.12
CA MET A 1 69.22 6.19 24.65
C MET A 1 68.33 7.33 24.18
N ALA A 2 68.83 8.07 23.20
CA ALA A 2 68.46 9.45 22.88
C ALA A 2 66.98 9.68 22.53
N SER A 3 66.47 10.79 23.05
CA SER A 3 65.30 11.51 22.56
C SER A 3 65.49 11.92 21.09
N LEU A 4 64.47 11.70 20.26
CA LEU A 4 64.36 12.37 18.96
C LEU A 4 62.95 12.97 18.85
N LEU A 5 62.89 14.30 18.97
CA LEU A 5 61.75 15.10 18.55
C LEU A 5 61.61 15.00 17.02
N VAL A 6 60.39 14.73 16.55
CA VAL A 6 59.99 15.05 15.18
C VAL A 6 58.93 16.14 15.26
N ALA A 7 59.31 17.34 14.80
CA ALA A 7 58.41 18.46 14.62
C ALA A 7 57.56 18.21 13.36
N LEU A 8 56.23 18.24 13.50
CA LEU A 8 55.31 18.29 12.36
C LEU A 8 54.82 19.73 12.17
N VAL A 9 55.20 20.31 11.03
CA VAL A 9 54.77 21.61 10.55
C VAL A 9 53.31 21.52 10.12
N LEU A 10 52.42 22.24 10.81
CA LEU A 10 51.02 22.42 10.42
C LEU A 10 50.93 23.49 9.33
N ALA A 11 50.73 23.08 8.07
CA ALA A 11 50.26 23.97 7.02
C ALA A 11 48.73 24.12 7.15
N ALA A 12 48.28 25.29 7.61
CA ALA A 12 46.86 25.62 7.68
C ALA A 12 46.34 25.97 6.28
N ALA A 13 45.64 25.03 5.63
CA ALA A 13 44.84 25.32 4.46
C ALA A 13 43.44 25.79 4.90
N SER A 14 43.15 27.07 4.69
CA SER A 14 41.85 27.69 4.93
C SER A 14 40.79 27.10 3.99
N ILE A 15 40.04 26.10 4.46
CA ILE A 15 38.83 25.63 3.80
C ILE A 15 37.76 26.71 3.99
N LYS A 16 37.45 27.45 2.91
CA LYS A 16 36.25 28.28 2.85
C LYS A 16 35.05 27.38 3.13
N LYS A 17 34.43 27.52 4.30
CA LYS A 17 33.11 26.96 4.61
C LYS A 17 32.12 27.54 3.60
N GLY A 18 31.85 26.78 2.53
CA GLY A 18 30.66 26.99 1.72
C GLY A 18 29.47 26.89 2.67
N LYS A 19 28.74 27.99 2.82
CA LYS A 19 27.44 27.97 3.49
C LYS A 19 26.59 26.94 2.75
N ALA A 20 26.30 25.81 3.39
CA ALA A 20 25.21 24.97 2.95
C ALA A 20 23.96 25.84 2.95
N SER A 21 23.47 26.14 1.75
CA SER A 21 22.15 26.73 1.59
C SER A 21 21.15 25.75 2.22
N PRO A 22 20.18 26.21 3.03
CA PRO A 22 19.13 25.33 3.50
C PRO A 22 18.45 24.78 2.25
N THR A 23 18.47 23.45 2.07
CA THR A 23 17.58 22.80 1.12
C THR A 23 16.17 23.13 1.56
N SER A 24 15.54 24.09 0.89
CA SER A 24 14.13 24.40 1.08
C SER A 24 13.34 23.11 0.98
N ASP A 25 12.47 22.84 1.96
CA ASP A 25 11.46 21.79 1.87
C ASP A 25 10.65 21.96 0.57
N LEU A 26 11.03 21.24 -0.48
CA LEU A 26 10.36 21.18 -1.79
C LEU A 26 9.07 20.36 -1.75
N ARG A 27 8.77 19.74 -0.60
CA ARG A 27 7.65 18.84 -0.39
C ARG A 27 6.41 19.62 0.07
N SER A 28 5.50 19.92 -0.86
CA SER A 28 4.21 20.49 -0.52
C SER A 28 3.18 19.41 -0.24
N CYS A 29 3.10 18.95 1.00
CA CYS A 29 2.12 17.95 1.44
C CYS A 29 1.14 18.50 2.46
N ILE A 30 -0.11 18.06 2.34
CA ILE A 30 -1.19 18.35 3.28
C ILE A 30 -1.79 17.05 3.80
N GLN A 31 -2.13 17.03 5.09
CA GLN A 31 -2.86 15.95 5.73
C GLN A 31 -4.36 16.26 5.71
N LEU A 32 -5.16 15.27 5.32
CA LEU A 32 -6.59 15.37 5.12
C LEU A 32 -7.32 14.30 5.95
N GLU A 33 -8.46 14.69 6.52
CA GLU A 33 -9.52 13.78 6.93
C GLU A 33 -10.62 13.92 5.88
N VAL A 34 -10.71 12.93 5.00
CA VAL A 34 -11.62 12.88 3.86
C VAL A 34 -12.90 12.18 4.29
N PRO A 35 -14.08 12.84 4.24
CA PRO A 35 -15.35 12.15 4.43
C PRO A 35 -15.68 11.35 3.16
N VAL A 36 -15.77 10.03 3.30
CA VAL A 36 -16.06 9.10 2.21
C VAL A 36 -17.38 8.38 2.48
N SER A 37 -18.39 8.67 1.65
CA SER A 37 -19.70 8.03 1.75
C SER A 37 -19.73 6.75 0.94
N VAL A 38 -20.05 5.65 1.61
CA VAL A 38 -20.24 4.32 1.01
C VAL A 38 -21.73 3.99 1.06
N ASP A 39 -22.29 3.55 -0.06
CA ASP A 39 -23.66 3.03 -0.19
C ASP A 39 -23.60 1.80 -1.09
N THR A 40 -23.36 0.63 -0.49
CA THR A 40 -23.18 -0.63 -1.21
C THR A 40 -23.62 -1.83 -0.40
N THR A 41 -23.74 -2.97 -1.07
CA THR A 41 -24.04 -4.25 -0.43
C THR A 41 -22.75 -5.03 -0.21
N THR A 42 -22.63 -5.62 0.97
CA THR A 42 -21.55 -6.51 1.37
C THR A 42 -22.13 -7.81 1.93
N THR A 43 -21.27 -8.76 2.26
CA THR A 43 -21.69 -10.09 2.70
C THR A 43 -21.61 -10.21 4.22
N LYS A 44 -22.63 -10.85 4.82
CA LYS A 44 -22.55 -11.37 6.19
C LYS A 44 -21.85 -12.72 6.16
N TRP A 45 -20.74 -12.83 6.89
CA TRP A 45 -19.98 -14.07 6.94
C TRP A 45 -20.22 -14.84 8.24
N LEU A 46 -20.39 -16.16 8.12
CA LEU A 46 -20.24 -17.10 9.22
C LEU A 46 -18.74 -17.23 9.52
N GLN A 47 -18.32 -16.81 10.70
CA GLN A 47 -16.94 -16.94 11.17
C GLN A 47 -16.88 -16.83 12.70
N PRO A 48 -15.88 -17.43 13.36
CA PRO A 48 -15.71 -17.28 14.80
C PRO A 48 -15.36 -15.83 15.16
N ARG A 49 -15.75 -15.43 16.37
CA ARG A 49 -15.35 -14.15 16.95
C ARG A 49 -13.87 -14.21 17.33
N VAL A 50 -13.22 -13.06 17.41
CA VAL A 50 -11.82 -12.91 17.82
C VAL A 50 -11.78 -11.83 18.89
N ASP A 51 -12.01 -12.25 20.13
CA ASP A 51 -12.05 -11.39 21.31
C ASP A 51 -10.81 -11.57 22.22
N SER A 52 -9.97 -12.56 21.91
CA SER A 52 -8.73 -12.90 22.60
C SER A 52 -7.70 -13.54 21.65
N ASN A 53 -6.47 -13.72 22.12
CA ASN A 53 -5.44 -14.47 21.39
C ASN A 53 -5.80 -15.95 21.19
N ILE A 54 -6.57 -16.56 22.10
CA ILE A 54 -7.07 -17.94 21.93
C ILE A 54 -8.01 -17.99 20.72
N ASP A 55 -8.94 -17.03 20.63
CA ASP A 55 -9.87 -16.95 19.52
C ASP A 55 -9.17 -16.60 18.20
N ALA A 56 -8.09 -15.82 18.23
CA ALA A 56 -7.30 -15.51 17.04
C ALA A 56 -6.69 -16.79 16.43
N VAL A 57 -6.18 -17.69 17.28
CA VAL A 57 -5.63 -18.99 16.84
C VAL A 57 -6.74 -19.91 16.32
N ASP A 58 -7.91 -19.91 16.97
CA ASP A 58 -9.07 -20.67 16.48
C ASP A 58 -9.55 -20.15 15.12
N TRP A 59 -9.64 -18.83 14.94
CA TRP A 59 -9.97 -18.21 13.66
C TRP A 59 -8.95 -18.53 12.56
N VAL A 60 -7.65 -18.55 12.87
CA VAL A 60 -6.61 -18.98 11.92
C VAL A 60 -6.83 -20.43 11.49
N THR A 61 -7.16 -21.31 12.43
CA THR A 61 -7.47 -22.72 12.13
C THR A 61 -8.75 -22.83 11.29
N TYR A 62 -9.77 -22.04 11.61
CA TYR A 62 -10.99 -21.92 10.83
C TYR A 62 -10.72 -21.43 9.40
N MET A 63 -9.82 -20.47 9.21
CA MET A 63 -9.49 -19.98 7.87
C MET A 63 -8.71 -20.98 7.02
N THR A 64 -7.90 -21.83 7.64
CA THR A 64 -6.96 -22.73 6.93
C THR A 64 -7.50 -24.12 6.67
N THR A 65 -8.58 -24.53 7.34
CA THR A 65 -9.18 -25.87 7.20
C THR A 65 -10.30 -25.96 6.18
N TRP A 66 -11.03 -24.86 5.93
CA TRP A 66 -12.24 -24.88 5.10
C TRP A 66 -11.96 -24.57 3.63
N THR A 67 -12.56 -25.35 2.72
CA THR A 67 -12.24 -25.38 1.28
C THR A 67 -12.90 -24.28 0.44
N SER A 68 -14.03 -23.70 0.87
CA SER A 68 -14.73 -22.65 0.12
C SER A 68 -15.26 -21.53 1.03
N PRO A 69 -15.08 -20.24 0.67
CA PRO A 69 -15.77 -19.13 1.33
C PRO A 69 -17.29 -19.11 1.07
N ALA A 70 -17.77 -19.62 -0.07
CA ALA A 70 -19.19 -19.56 -0.45
C ALA A 70 -20.12 -20.22 0.59
N ASP A 71 -19.67 -21.32 1.21
CA ASP A 71 -20.42 -22.04 2.25
C ASP A 71 -20.57 -21.23 3.56
N ARG A 72 -19.87 -20.09 3.66
CA ARG A 72 -19.84 -19.23 4.84
C ARG A 72 -20.69 -17.96 4.64
N MET A 73 -21.30 -17.76 3.49
CA MET A 73 -22.16 -16.61 3.24
C MET A 73 -23.51 -16.81 3.94
N LEU A 74 -23.84 -15.94 4.90
CA LEU A 74 -25.12 -15.95 5.60
C LEU A 74 -26.18 -15.05 4.94
N GLY A 75 -25.76 -14.22 3.98
CA GLY A 75 -26.61 -13.29 3.25
C GLY A 75 -25.93 -11.94 3.02
N ASP A 76 -26.72 -10.98 2.57
CA ASP A 76 -26.26 -9.64 2.23
C ASP A 76 -26.55 -8.63 3.34
N ILE A 77 -25.67 -7.64 3.48
CA ILE A 77 -25.79 -6.49 4.39
C ILE A 77 -25.60 -5.22 3.57
N THR A 78 -26.49 -4.25 3.72
CA THR A 78 -26.30 -2.92 3.15
C THR A 78 -25.48 -2.04 4.09
N VAL A 79 -24.39 -1.48 3.58
CA VAL A 79 -23.56 -0.48 4.28
C VAL A 79 -23.83 0.88 3.63
N LYS A 80 -24.54 1.74 4.37
CA LYS A 80 -24.81 3.13 3.99
C LYS A 80 -24.29 4.07 5.07
N GLN A 81 -23.02 4.42 4.98
CA GLN A 81 -22.32 5.18 6.01
C GLN A 81 -21.23 6.07 5.43
N THR A 82 -20.97 7.21 6.07
CA THR A 82 -19.80 8.05 5.79
C THR A 82 -18.68 7.72 6.78
N PHE A 83 -17.51 7.39 6.25
CA PHE A 83 -16.30 7.12 7.01
C PHE A 83 -15.31 8.27 6.88
N LYS A 84 -14.53 8.49 7.94
CA LYS A 84 -13.38 9.40 7.93
C LYS A 84 -12.16 8.63 7.47
N ILE A 85 -11.62 9.00 6.32
CA ILE A 85 -10.42 8.43 5.74
C ILE A 85 -9.27 9.42 5.90
N ASN A 86 -8.24 9.03 6.64
CA ASN A 86 -7.04 9.83 6.79
C ASN A 86 -6.14 9.67 5.56
N GLY A 87 -5.68 10.78 4.99
CA GLY A 87 -4.79 10.75 3.84
C GLY A 87 -3.83 11.92 3.78
N GLN A 88 -2.83 11.78 2.91
CA GLN A 88 -1.81 12.77 2.63
C GLN A 88 -1.79 13.02 1.13
N LEU A 89 -2.04 14.26 0.73
CA LEU A 89 -1.86 14.73 -0.65
C LEU A 89 -0.55 15.50 -0.73
N CYS A 90 0.32 15.09 -1.65
CA CYS A 90 1.58 15.75 -1.97
C CYS A 90 1.59 16.16 -3.44
N VAL A 91 1.88 17.44 -3.70
CA VAL A 91 1.87 18.01 -5.04
C VAL A 91 3.23 18.69 -5.28
N PRO A 92 3.96 18.35 -6.36
CA PRO A 92 5.21 19.00 -6.71
C PRO A 92 4.94 20.40 -7.30
N PRO A 93 5.98 21.23 -7.54
CA PRO A 93 5.82 22.43 -8.34
C PRO A 93 5.13 22.13 -9.68
N LYS A 94 4.35 23.09 -10.19
CA LYS A 94 3.60 22.90 -11.44
C LYS A 94 4.56 22.53 -12.59
N GLY A 95 4.25 21.42 -13.24
CA GLY A 95 5.03 20.83 -14.34
C GLY A 95 4.19 19.84 -15.15
N ALA A 96 4.80 19.24 -16.18
CA ALA A 96 4.11 18.38 -17.15
C ALA A 96 3.42 17.15 -16.52
N LYS A 97 3.94 16.64 -15.40
CA LYS A 97 3.41 15.46 -14.68
C LYS A 97 2.64 15.81 -13.40
N SER A 98 2.60 17.09 -13.03
CA SER A 98 2.05 17.53 -11.73
C SER A 98 0.53 17.34 -11.62
N ASP A 99 -0.16 17.24 -12.76
CA ASP A 99 -1.59 16.95 -12.88
C ASP A 99 -1.91 15.45 -13.02
N ILE A 100 -0.89 14.58 -12.91
CA ILE A 100 -1.04 13.14 -12.87
C ILE A 100 -0.94 12.71 -11.41
N LEU A 101 -2.06 12.26 -10.87
CA LEU A 101 -2.17 11.83 -9.49
C LEU A 101 -1.97 10.33 -9.38
N GLN A 102 -0.94 9.91 -8.65
CA GLN A 102 -0.85 8.55 -8.15
C GLN A 102 -1.69 8.40 -6.88
N LEU A 103 -2.72 7.58 -6.92
CA LEU A 103 -3.58 7.31 -5.77
C LEU A 103 -3.20 5.95 -5.19
N ALA A 104 -2.51 5.96 -4.04
CA ALA A 104 -1.75 4.82 -3.54
C ALA A 104 -2.40 4.11 -2.35
N THR A 105 -2.69 2.82 -2.50
CA THR A 105 -3.38 1.96 -1.54
C THR A 105 -2.41 0.95 -0.92
N HIS A 106 -2.18 1.01 0.39
CA HIS A 106 -1.29 0.07 1.08
C HIS A 106 -1.92 -1.32 1.28
N GLY A 107 -1.07 -2.29 1.61
CA GLY A 107 -1.47 -3.68 1.86
C GLY A 107 -1.84 -3.99 3.31
N VAL A 108 -2.01 -5.29 3.56
CA VAL A 108 -2.22 -5.86 4.89
C VAL A 108 -1.02 -5.54 5.78
N GLY A 109 -1.30 -5.15 7.02
CA GLY A 109 -0.28 -5.02 8.05
C GLY A 109 0.36 -3.63 8.13
N PHE A 110 -0.10 -2.67 7.32
CA PHE A 110 0.46 -1.32 7.27
C PHE A 110 -0.63 -0.27 7.19
N ASP A 111 -0.20 0.99 7.21
CA ASP A 111 -0.97 2.17 6.81
C ASP A 111 -0.18 2.97 5.77
N LYS A 112 -0.57 4.22 5.47
CA LYS A 112 0.10 5.05 4.45
C LYS A 112 1.60 5.25 4.69
N ARG A 113 2.11 5.04 5.92
CA ARG A 113 3.55 5.13 6.24
C ARG A 113 4.40 4.07 5.52
N TYR A 114 3.79 3.05 4.94
CA TYR A 114 4.45 2.12 4.01
C TYR A 114 4.98 2.83 2.75
N TRP A 115 4.20 3.78 2.22
CA TRP A 115 4.56 4.54 1.02
C TRP A 115 5.56 5.66 1.30
N ASP A 116 5.63 6.11 2.56
CA ASP A 116 6.44 7.25 2.97
C ASP A 116 7.40 6.91 4.12
N ALA A 117 8.25 5.91 3.90
CA ALA A 117 9.20 5.44 4.90
C ALA A 117 10.05 6.59 5.47
N GLU A 118 10.03 6.78 6.79
CA GLU A 118 10.74 7.89 7.47
C GLU A 118 12.25 7.64 7.59
N ILE A 119 12.67 6.39 7.54
CA ILE A 119 14.08 5.99 7.53
C ILE A 119 14.66 6.15 6.13
N LYS A 120 15.83 6.79 6.02
CA LYS A 120 16.54 7.05 4.74
C LYS A 120 15.58 7.38 3.59
N ARG A 121 14.75 8.41 3.78
CA ARG A 121 13.61 8.74 2.90
C ARG A 121 13.96 8.74 1.41
N LYS A 122 15.13 9.25 1.03
CA LYS A 122 15.60 9.26 -0.37
C LYS A 122 15.72 7.88 -1.01
N ASP A 123 15.96 6.85 -0.20
CA ASP A 123 16.18 5.48 -0.66
C ASP A 123 14.87 4.65 -0.61
N TYR A 124 13.95 4.96 0.31
CA TYR A 124 12.80 4.09 0.64
C TYR A 124 11.42 4.75 0.63
N SER A 125 11.33 6.09 0.53
CA SER A 125 10.03 6.76 0.40
C SER A 125 9.62 6.79 -1.07
N TYR A 126 8.55 6.05 -1.39
CA TYR A 126 7.90 6.13 -2.70
C TYR A 126 7.31 7.52 -2.93
N VAL A 127 6.82 8.19 -1.88
CA VAL A 127 6.32 9.57 -1.97
C VAL A 127 7.43 10.54 -2.39
N GLU A 128 8.64 10.44 -1.82
CA GLU A 128 9.78 11.27 -2.25
C GLU A 128 10.16 10.98 -3.71
N ALA A 129 10.17 9.70 -4.09
CA ALA A 129 10.51 9.29 -5.45
C ALA A 129 9.50 9.82 -6.49
N VAL A 130 8.20 9.71 -6.21
CA VAL A 130 7.12 10.26 -7.04
C VAL A 130 7.26 11.77 -7.21
N LEU A 131 7.51 12.50 -6.12
CA LEU A 131 7.65 13.95 -6.18
C LEU A 131 8.90 14.37 -6.97
N ALA A 132 9.99 13.60 -6.87
CA ALA A 132 11.21 13.84 -7.64
C ALA A 132 11.00 13.66 -9.15
N GLU A 133 10.12 12.74 -9.56
CA GLU A 133 9.69 12.57 -10.96
C GLU A 133 8.63 13.59 -11.42
N GLY A 134 8.16 14.44 -10.51
CA GLY A 134 7.19 15.50 -10.82
C GLY A 134 5.74 15.04 -10.84
N TYR A 135 5.44 13.83 -10.36
CA TYR A 135 4.07 13.34 -10.15
C TYR A 135 3.48 13.85 -8.84
N SER A 136 2.15 13.98 -8.79
CA SER A 136 1.43 14.14 -7.52
C SER A 136 1.09 12.78 -6.92
N ILE A 137 0.96 12.68 -5.60
CA ILE A 137 0.55 11.44 -4.93
C ILE A 137 -0.41 11.71 -3.79
N PHE A 138 -1.43 10.86 -3.70
CA PHE A 138 -2.32 10.76 -2.56
C PHE A 138 -2.18 9.37 -1.93
N THR A 139 -1.68 9.33 -0.69
CA THR A 139 -1.62 8.10 0.11
C THR A 139 -2.67 8.18 1.21
N TYR A 140 -3.28 7.07 1.60
CA TYR A 140 -4.32 7.07 2.63
C TYR A 140 -4.27 5.84 3.52
N ASP A 141 -4.78 5.95 4.74
CA ASP A 141 -4.99 4.82 5.62
C ASP A 141 -6.33 4.17 5.23
N ARG A 142 -6.31 2.90 4.84
CA ARG A 142 -7.54 2.14 4.56
C ARG A 142 -8.45 2.12 5.79
N LEU A 143 -9.75 1.89 5.59
CA LEU A 143 -10.70 1.72 6.70
C LEU A 143 -10.19 0.62 7.64
N GLY A 144 -10.27 0.83 8.96
CA GLY A 144 -9.73 -0.08 9.98
C GLY A 144 -8.26 0.14 10.36
N THR A 145 -7.51 0.95 9.60
CA THR A 145 -6.05 1.14 9.78
C THR A 145 -5.69 2.58 10.11
N GLY A 146 -4.50 2.77 10.72
CA GLY A 146 -3.92 4.09 10.95
C GLY A 146 -4.86 5.05 11.69
N ALA A 147 -5.04 6.24 11.11
CA ALA A 147 -5.90 7.30 11.64
C ALA A 147 -7.32 7.33 11.04
N SER A 148 -7.64 6.49 10.05
CA SER A 148 -9.00 6.33 9.51
C SER A 148 -9.96 5.70 10.51
N ASP A 149 -11.27 5.74 10.27
CA ASP A 149 -12.24 5.09 11.16
C ASP A 149 -11.97 3.57 11.31
N LYS A 150 -12.32 3.03 12.49
CA LYS A 150 -12.15 1.60 12.84
C LYS A 150 -13.48 0.97 13.24
N PRO A 151 -14.41 0.82 12.27
CA PRO A 151 -15.73 0.27 12.55
C PRO A 151 -15.67 -1.25 12.76
N ASP A 152 -16.82 -1.89 12.81
CA ASP A 152 -16.92 -3.34 13.02
C ASP A 152 -16.11 -4.14 11.98
N ALA A 153 -15.29 -5.07 12.48
CA ALA A 153 -14.36 -5.87 11.70
C ALA A 153 -15.02 -6.99 10.89
N TYR A 154 -16.30 -7.26 11.13
CA TYR A 154 -17.02 -8.40 10.57
C TYR A 154 -17.92 -7.97 9.42
N ASP A 155 -18.79 -7.00 9.69
CA ASP A 155 -19.84 -6.61 8.77
C ASP A 155 -19.44 -5.38 7.93
N ILE A 156 -18.52 -4.53 8.42
CA ILE A 156 -18.16 -3.26 7.76
C ILE A 156 -16.80 -3.32 7.06
N VAL A 157 -15.71 -3.63 7.79
CA VAL A 157 -14.36 -3.59 7.17
C VAL A 157 -14.14 -4.85 6.33
N GLN A 158 -14.49 -4.76 5.05
CA GLN A 158 -14.39 -5.83 4.05
C GLN A 158 -13.73 -5.32 2.76
N THR A 159 -13.17 -6.23 1.96
CA THR A 159 -12.38 -5.89 0.77
C THR A 159 -13.20 -5.13 -0.28
N ASN A 160 -14.44 -5.53 -0.56
CA ASN A 160 -15.37 -4.78 -1.43
C ASN A 160 -15.72 -3.38 -0.90
N ILE A 161 -15.82 -3.19 0.43
CA ILE A 161 -15.99 -1.86 1.02
C ILE A 161 -14.74 -0.99 0.79
N GLN A 162 -13.55 -1.59 0.86
CA GLN A 162 -12.30 -0.88 0.53
C GLN A 162 -12.23 -0.49 -0.96
N VAL A 163 -12.77 -1.33 -1.86
CA VAL A 163 -12.93 -1.00 -3.29
C VAL A 163 -13.84 0.21 -3.48
N GLU A 164 -14.98 0.26 -2.80
CA GLU A 164 -15.89 1.40 -2.88
C GLU A 164 -15.26 2.67 -2.30
N ILE A 165 -14.52 2.57 -1.19
CA ILE A 165 -13.75 3.70 -0.65
C ILE A 165 -12.72 4.21 -1.66
N LEU A 166 -11.97 3.30 -2.30
CA LEU A 166 -11.01 3.66 -3.34
C LEU A 166 -11.71 4.41 -4.49
N ARG A 167 -12.84 3.88 -4.98
CA ARG A 167 -13.67 4.47 -6.02
C ARG A 167 -14.16 5.88 -5.65
N GLN A 168 -14.61 6.09 -4.40
CA GLN A 168 -15.08 7.39 -3.94
C GLN A 168 -13.95 8.42 -3.78
N LEU A 169 -12.77 8.00 -3.30
CA LEU A 169 -11.57 8.84 -3.28
C LEU A 169 -11.19 9.28 -4.71
N THR A 170 -11.25 8.36 -5.67
CA THR A 170 -11.04 8.66 -7.10
C THR A 170 -12.06 9.67 -7.62
N SER A 171 -13.34 9.54 -7.25
CA SER A 171 -14.40 10.51 -7.61
C SER A 171 -14.10 11.92 -7.07
N LEU A 172 -13.70 12.00 -5.80
CA LEU A 172 -13.36 13.26 -5.13
C LEU A 172 -12.13 13.90 -5.77
N ALA A 173 -11.12 13.11 -6.12
CA ALA A 173 -9.94 13.59 -6.84
C ALA A 173 -10.32 14.11 -8.23
N ARG A 174 -11.01 13.31 -9.04
CA ARG A 174 -11.41 13.64 -10.42
C ARG A 174 -12.31 14.88 -10.52
N SER A 175 -13.14 15.10 -9.51
CA SER A 175 -14.02 16.28 -9.44
C SER A 175 -13.35 17.52 -8.86
N GLY A 176 -12.07 17.44 -8.48
CA GLY A 176 -11.34 18.52 -7.80
C GLY A 176 -11.83 18.83 -6.39
N LYS A 177 -12.66 17.96 -5.80
CA LYS A 177 -13.28 18.15 -4.48
C LYS A 177 -12.50 17.55 -3.33
N LEU A 178 -11.51 16.69 -3.59
CA LEU A 178 -10.74 15.99 -2.55
C LEU A 178 -10.23 16.92 -1.45
N VAL A 179 -9.68 18.08 -1.80
CA VAL A 179 -9.16 19.04 -0.80
C VAL A 179 -10.28 19.84 -0.14
N SER A 180 -11.25 20.34 -0.92
CA SER A 180 -12.29 21.25 -0.44
C SER A 180 -13.38 20.57 0.38
N SER A 181 -13.63 19.27 0.17
CA SER A 181 -14.55 18.47 0.98
C SER A 181 -13.90 17.90 2.25
N SER A 182 -12.58 18.03 2.41
CA SER A 182 -11.83 17.42 3.49
C SER A 182 -11.50 18.39 4.61
N LYS A 183 -11.43 17.87 5.83
CA LYS A 183 -10.86 18.63 6.95
C LYS A 183 -9.34 18.55 6.87
N LYS A 184 -8.69 19.71 6.83
CA LYS A 184 -7.23 19.81 6.81
C LYS A 184 -6.66 19.62 8.22
N LEU A 185 -5.76 18.64 8.38
CA LEU A 185 -5.19 18.26 9.68
C LEU A 185 -3.78 18.83 9.92
N GLY A 186 -3.08 19.27 8.88
CA GLY A 186 -1.70 19.79 8.95
C GLY A 186 -0.97 19.72 7.61
N GLY A 187 0.33 20.03 7.58
CA GLY A 187 1.16 19.97 6.37
C GLY A 187 2.54 20.62 6.53
N THR A 188 3.45 20.33 5.60
CA THR A 188 4.88 20.73 5.65
C THR A 188 5.18 22.11 5.03
N SER A 189 4.28 22.65 4.21
CA SER A 189 4.44 23.97 3.59
C SER A 189 3.26 24.88 3.96
N ASN A 190 3.49 26.20 3.90
CA ASN A 190 2.46 27.24 4.04
C ASN A 190 1.16 26.72 3.42
N ASN A 191 0.12 26.61 4.25
CA ASN A 191 -1.09 25.81 4.13
C ASN A 191 -1.99 26.12 2.90
N THR A 192 -1.42 26.41 1.72
CA THR A 192 -2.00 27.12 0.57
C THR A 192 -2.57 26.20 -0.50
N LEU A 193 -2.28 24.89 -0.49
CA LEU A 193 -2.98 23.94 -1.35
C LEU A 193 -4.46 23.91 -0.92
N ARG A 194 -5.28 24.67 -1.65
CA ARG A 194 -6.72 24.84 -1.44
C ARG A 194 -7.52 23.99 -2.41
N ASN A 195 -7.04 23.88 -3.64
CA ASN A 195 -7.64 23.09 -4.71
C ASN A 195 -6.54 22.31 -5.42
N TYR A 196 -6.88 21.10 -5.84
CA TYR A 196 -6.08 20.26 -6.73
C TYR A 196 -7.05 19.43 -7.57
N ASN A 197 -6.89 19.47 -8.90
CA ASN A 197 -7.75 18.76 -9.83
C ASN A 197 -6.85 18.08 -10.89
N PRO A 198 -6.50 16.80 -10.71
CA PRO A 198 -5.66 16.08 -11.66
C PRO A 198 -6.38 15.84 -12.98
N SER A 199 -5.64 15.85 -14.09
CA SER A 199 -6.15 15.45 -15.41
C SER A 199 -6.16 13.92 -15.55
N LYS A 200 -5.18 13.24 -14.93
CA LYS A 200 -5.05 11.78 -14.93
C LYS A 200 -4.91 11.22 -13.52
N ILE A 201 -5.44 10.02 -13.29
CA ILE A 201 -5.31 9.28 -12.02
C ILE A 201 -4.75 7.89 -12.33
N VAL A 202 -3.59 7.61 -11.76
CA VAL A 202 -2.95 6.30 -11.78
C VAL A 202 -3.18 5.63 -10.42
N HIS A 203 -3.77 4.45 -10.39
CA HIS A 203 -4.00 3.71 -9.15
C HIS A 203 -2.78 2.85 -8.84
N VAL A 204 -2.20 3.01 -7.65
CA VAL A 204 -1.00 2.28 -7.23
C VAL A 204 -1.33 1.44 -6.01
N GLY A 205 -1.40 0.13 -6.15
CA GLY A 205 -1.70 -0.76 -5.04
C GLY A 205 -0.45 -1.47 -4.54
N HIS A 206 -0.42 -1.82 -3.26
CA HIS A 206 0.53 -2.80 -2.73
C HIS A 206 -0.19 -3.97 -2.07
N SER A 207 0.12 -5.22 -2.46
CA SER A 207 -0.42 -6.43 -1.82
C SER A 207 -1.97 -6.43 -1.86
N LEU A 208 -2.67 -6.53 -0.72
CA LEU A 208 -4.13 -6.34 -0.66
C LEU A 208 -4.58 -5.01 -1.29
N GLY A 209 -3.76 -3.96 -1.22
CA GLY A 209 -4.01 -2.71 -1.93
C GLY A 209 -4.03 -2.88 -3.44
N SER A 210 -3.20 -3.75 -4.01
CA SER A 210 -3.27 -4.14 -5.43
C SER A 210 -4.53 -4.94 -5.72
N VAL A 211 -4.92 -5.88 -4.87
CA VAL A 211 -6.20 -6.60 -5.03
C VAL A 211 -7.37 -5.61 -5.06
N ILE A 212 -7.39 -4.63 -4.16
CA ILE A 212 -8.40 -3.57 -4.13
C ILE A 212 -8.33 -2.71 -5.40
N THR A 213 -7.13 -2.34 -5.87
CA THR A 213 -6.96 -1.63 -7.15
C THR A 213 -7.55 -2.44 -8.29
N LEU A 214 -7.22 -3.72 -8.44
CA LEU A 214 -7.69 -4.56 -9.53
C LEU A 214 -9.21 -4.80 -9.45
N GLY A 215 -9.78 -4.96 -8.26
CA GLY A 215 -11.23 -5.01 -8.05
C GLY A 215 -11.92 -3.70 -8.46
N MET A 216 -11.31 -2.55 -8.17
CA MET A 216 -11.78 -1.25 -8.66
C MET A 216 -11.70 -1.17 -10.19
N LEU A 217 -10.64 -1.70 -10.82
CA LEU A 217 -10.56 -1.76 -12.29
C LEU A 217 -11.64 -2.68 -12.88
N ALA A 218 -11.94 -3.79 -12.22
CA ALA A 218 -12.98 -4.72 -12.66
C ALA A 218 -14.37 -4.06 -12.65
N ALA A 219 -14.71 -3.34 -11.57
CA ALA A 219 -16.00 -2.70 -11.41
C ALA A 219 -16.12 -1.33 -12.11
N TYR A 220 -15.03 -0.55 -12.15
CA TYR A 220 -15.02 0.88 -12.51
C TYR A 220 -13.83 1.25 -13.42
N GLY A 221 -13.36 0.31 -14.25
CA GLY A 221 -12.14 0.45 -15.04
C GLY A 221 -12.01 1.72 -15.90
N ALA A 222 -13.13 2.29 -16.37
CA ALA A 222 -13.12 3.52 -17.15
C ALA A 222 -12.65 4.76 -16.36
N GLU A 223 -12.51 4.66 -15.04
CA GLU A 223 -12.15 5.77 -14.17
C GLU A 223 -10.66 5.83 -13.81
N SER A 224 -9.88 4.89 -14.32
CA SER A 224 -8.44 4.82 -14.12
C SER A 224 -7.71 5.11 -15.43
N ASP A 225 -6.73 6.01 -15.39
CA ASP A 225 -5.88 6.34 -16.54
C ASP A 225 -4.64 5.45 -16.62
N GLY A 226 -4.40 4.62 -15.59
CA GLY A 226 -3.31 3.67 -15.51
C GLY A 226 -3.29 2.98 -14.16
N ALA A 227 -2.64 1.84 -14.05
CA ALA A 227 -2.53 1.13 -12.78
C ALA A 227 -1.18 0.43 -12.59
N ILE A 228 -0.72 0.41 -11.35
CA ILE A 228 0.49 -0.30 -10.94
C ILE A 228 0.12 -1.19 -9.75
N ALA A 229 0.18 -2.51 -9.96
CA ALA A 229 -0.06 -3.52 -8.95
C ALA A 229 1.30 -3.98 -8.38
N THR A 230 1.67 -3.49 -7.20
CA THR A 230 2.94 -3.81 -6.55
C THR A 230 2.80 -4.92 -5.50
N GLY A 231 3.78 -5.82 -5.36
CA GLY A 231 3.68 -6.97 -4.46
C GLY A 231 2.47 -7.85 -4.77
N PHE A 232 2.07 -7.95 -6.03
CA PHE A 232 0.96 -8.79 -6.47
C PHE A 232 1.17 -9.22 -7.91
N LEU A 233 0.82 -10.47 -8.20
CA LEU A 233 0.77 -11.02 -9.55
C LEU A 233 -0.24 -12.19 -9.54
N TYR A 234 -0.97 -12.39 -10.64
CA TYR A 234 -1.76 -13.61 -10.80
C TYR A 234 -0.83 -14.79 -11.03
N THR A 235 -0.74 -15.71 -10.07
CA THR A 235 0.15 -16.87 -10.12
C THR A 235 -0.60 -18.18 -9.86
N ASP A 236 -0.01 -19.30 -10.28
CA ASP A 236 -0.45 -20.65 -9.93
C ASP A 236 -0.16 -21.03 -8.46
N LYS A 237 0.45 -20.12 -7.68
CA LYS A 237 0.84 -20.32 -6.28
C LYS A 237 -0.04 -19.56 -5.28
N LEU A 238 -1.02 -18.78 -5.73
CA LEU A 238 -1.84 -17.92 -4.87
C LEU A 238 -2.48 -18.66 -3.67
N ALA A 239 -2.80 -19.94 -3.81
CA ALA A 239 -3.39 -20.77 -2.75
C ALA A 239 -2.36 -21.48 -1.84
N ASN A 240 -1.06 -21.36 -2.12
CA ASN A 240 -0.02 -22.14 -1.45
C ASN A 240 0.42 -21.54 -0.11
N VAL A 241 0.17 -20.24 0.12
CA VAL A 241 0.47 -19.58 1.40
C VAL A 241 -0.83 -19.15 2.05
N ASN A 242 -1.10 -19.72 3.22
CA ASN A 242 -2.30 -19.42 3.99
C ASN A 242 -1.96 -18.55 5.22
N VAL A 243 -3.01 -17.93 5.78
CA VAL A 243 -2.91 -17.02 6.93
C VAL A 243 -2.28 -17.64 8.18
N GLY A 244 -2.23 -18.98 8.28
CA GLY A 244 -1.57 -19.69 9.38
C GLY A 244 -0.07 -19.46 9.47
N THR A 245 0.57 -19.05 8.37
CA THR A 245 2.01 -18.75 8.35
C THR A 245 2.34 -17.35 8.87
N TRP A 246 1.34 -16.50 9.10
CA TRP A 246 1.55 -15.07 9.38
C TRP A 246 1.51 -14.71 10.87
N GLY A 247 1.24 -15.68 11.75
CA GLY A 247 1.30 -15.54 13.21
C GLY A 247 0.46 -14.38 13.72
N PHE A 248 -0.86 -14.46 13.49
CA PHE A 248 -1.80 -13.43 13.94
C PHE A 248 -2.18 -13.59 15.41
N GLU A 249 -2.27 -12.46 16.09
CA GLU A 249 -2.83 -12.30 17.44
C GLU A 249 -3.97 -11.28 17.43
N PHE A 250 -4.80 -11.29 18.47
CA PHE A 250 -5.80 -10.26 18.68
C PHE A 250 -5.11 -8.92 18.97
N ALA A 251 -5.42 -7.90 18.16
CA ALA A 251 -4.66 -6.65 18.16
C ALA A 251 -4.62 -5.97 19.53
N ARG A 252 -5.76 -5.94 20.24
CA ARG A 252 -5.85 -5.28 21.54
C ARG A 252 -5.03 -5.97 22.63
N GLU A 253 -4.84 -7.30 22.55
CA GLU A 253 -3.98 -8.03 23.49
C GLU A 253 -2.50 -7.92 23.10
N ASN A 254 -2.17 -7.93 21.81
CA ASN A 254 -0.79 -7.81 21.32
C ASN A 254 -0.13 -6.47 21.70
N ASP A 255 -0.86 -5.37 21.53
CA ASP A 255 -0.37 -4.02 21.89
C ASP A 255 -1.53 -3.16 22.42
N PRO A 256 -1.86 -3.28 23.73
CA PRO A 256 -3.01 -2.60 24.32
C PRO A 256 -2.91 -1.07 24.26
N LEU A 257 -1.71 -0.51 24.17
CA LEU A 257 -1.54 0.94 24.09
C LEU A 257 -1.85 1.45 22.67
N ARG A 258 -1.35 0.76 21.64
CA ARG A 258 -1.55 1.18 20.25
C ARG A 258 -2.91 0.79 19.68
N PHE A 259 -3.49 -0.32 20.14
CA PHE A 259 -4.69 -0.90 19.54
C PHE A 259 -5.89 -0.98 20.48
N ARG A 260 -5.93 -0.18 21.56
CA ARG A 260 -7.10 -0.06 22.47
C ARG A 260 -8.41 0.35 21.79
N ASP A 261 -8.34 0.98 20.62
CA ASP A 261 -9.47 1.44 19.82
C ASP A 261 -9.87 0.40 18.76
N ARG A 262 -9.21 -0.76 18.71
CA ARG A 262 -9.55 -1.88 17.83
C ARG A 262 -10.44 -2.88 18.58
N GLY A 263 -11.65 -3.08 18.08
CA GLY A 263 -12.61 -4.03 18.64
C GLY A 263 -12.27 -5.48 18.30
N SER A 264 -13.21 -6.38 18.61
CA SER A 264 -13.20 -7.78 18.16
C SER A 264 -12.91 -7.91 16.66
N GLY A 265 -12.22 -8.97 16.25
CA GLY A 265 -11.96 -9.24 14.82
C GLY A 265 -10.81 -8.45 14.20
N TYR A 266 -10.17 -7.54 14.93
CA TYR A 266 -8.93 -6.91 14.50
C TYR A 266 -7.72 -7.77 14.90
N ILE A 267 -6.96 -8.21 13.92
CA ILE A 267 -5.81 -9.10 14.08
C ILE A 267 -4.52 -8.42 13.59
N VAL A 268 -3.40 -8.73 14.24
CA VAL A 268 -2.08 -8.15 13.92
C VAL A 268 -0.99 -9.21 14.02
N GLN A 269 0.09 -9.04 13.26
CA GLN A 269 1.26 -9.93 13.33
C GLN A 269 1.88 -9.85 14.73
N ALA A 270 2.07 -11.03 15.35
CA ALA A 270 2.41 -11.20 16.76
C ALA A 270 3.87 -10.84 17.07
N THR A 271 4.78 -11.17 16.15
CA THR A 271 6.23 -10.99 16.37
C THR A 271 6.92 -10.33 15.19
N LYS A 272 8.11 -9.79 15.46
CA LYS A 272 8.99 -9.24 14.45
C LYS A 272 9.35 -10.25 13.36
N SER A 273 9.52 -11.51 13.75
CA SER A 273 9.78 -12.61 12.82
C SER A 273 8.56 -12.92 11.94
N ASN A 274 7.34 -12.78 12.46
CA ASN A 274 6.12 -12.92 11.64
C ASN A 274 6.02 -11.80 10.60
N THR A 275 6.27 -10.54 11.01
CA THR A 275 6.37 -9.43 10.04
C THR A 275 7.46 -9.68 9.01
N GLN A 276 8.62 -10.23 9.40
CA GLN A 276 9.68 -10.55 8.44
C GLN A 276 9.25 -11.65 7.47
N VAL A 277 8.75 -12.80 7.94
CA VAL A 277 8.38 -13.94 7.08
C VAL A 277 7.34 -13.54 6.05
N SER A 278 6.33 -12.76 6.45
CA SER A 278 5.28 -12.30 5.52
C SER A 278 5.75 -11.18 4.58
N PHE A 279 6.88 -10.51 4.85
CA PHE A 279 7.20 -9.23 4.20
C PHE A 279 8.61 -9.13 3.60
N LEU A 280 9.66 -9.45 4.36
CA LEU A 280 11.05 -9.10 4.05
C LEU A 280 11.93 -10.35 3.86
N LYS A 281 12.60 -10.42 2.70
CA LYS A 281 13.55 -11.48 2.38
C LYS A 281 14.94 -11.16 2.91
N LYS A 282 15.52 -12.05 3.73
CA LYS A 282 16.91 -11.88 4.20
C LYS A 282 17.86 -11.66 3.02
N GLY A 283 18.71 -10.64 3.11
CA GLY A 283 19.61 -10.21 2.03
C GLY A 283 19.08 -9.04 1.20
N SER A 284 17.79 -8.70 1.32
CA SER A 284 17.16 -7.62 0.57
C SER A 284 16.76 -6.42 1.45
N PHE A 285 17.07 -6.41 2.74
CA PHE A 285 16.70 -5.32 3.65
C PHE A 285 17.79 -5.07 4.69
N GLU A 286 17.89 -3.84 5.16
CA GLU A 286 18.71 -3.48 6.32
C GLU A 286 17.97 -3.79 7.63
N PRO A 287 18.62 -4.25 8.71
CA PRO A 287 17.92 -4.54 9.98
C PRO A 287 17.01 -3.40 10.47
N ALA A 288 17.43 -2.14 10.26
CA ALA A 288 16.63 -0.97 10.64
C ALA A 288 15.31 -0.84 9.85
N LEU A 289 15.20 -1.42 8.65
CA LEU A 289 13.95 -1.49 7.88
C LEU A 289 12.97 -2.50 8.48
N LEU A 290 13.45 -3.62 9.01
CA LEU A 290 12.60 -4.56 9.76
C LEU A 290 12.11 -3.92 11.07
N ASP A 291 12.97 -3.18 11.76
CA ASP A 291 12.59 -2.41 12.94
C ASP A 291 11.50 -1.38 12.62
N TYR A 292 11.66 -0.67 11.49
CA TYR A 292 10.68 0.26 10.99
C TYR A 292 9.36 -0.42 10.64
N ALA A 293 9.37 -1.49 9.83
CA ALA A 293 8.18 -2.25 9.46
C ALA A 293 7.41 -2.74 10.70
N TRP A 294 8.13 -3.33 11.66
CA TRP A 294 7.56 -3.76 12.93
C TRP A 294 6.94 -2.61 13.74
N LYS A 295 7.61 -1.45 13.78
CA LYS A 295 7.14 -0.26 14.49
C LYS A 295 5.85 0.31 13.88
N ILE A 296 5.75 0.36 12.56
CA ILE A 296 4.60 0.97 11.87
C ILE A 296 3.44 0.00 11.64
N ARG A 297 3.63 -1.31 11.86
CA ARG A 297 2.62 -2.33 11.57
C ARG A 297 1.23 -1.98 12.08
N GLN A 298 0.21 -2.35 11.33
CA GLN A 298 -1.19 -2.10 11.62
C GLN A 298 -2.02 -3.38 11.68
N PRO A 299 -3.09 -3.40 12.48
CA PRO A 299 -4.08 -4.47 12.44
C PRO A 299 -4.86 -4.47 11.13
N ASN A 300 -5.42 -5.62 10.79
CA ASN A 300 -6.37 -5.81 9.69
C ASN A 300 -7.58 -6.55 10.25
N THR A 301 -8.64 -6.70 9.47
CA THR A 301 -9.85 -7.36 9.96
C THR A 301 -9.97 -8.78 9.42
N VAL A 302 -10.60 -9.63 10.22
CA VAL A 302 -10.93 -11.00 9.82
C VAL A 302 -11.77 -11.06 8.54
N SER A 303 -12.72 -10.15 8.35
CA SER A 303 -13.54 -10.13 7.13
C SER A 303 -12.82 -9.62 5.90
N GLU A 304 -11.75 -8.85 6.02
CA GLU A 304 -10.92 -8.52 4.85
C GLU A 304 -10.40 -9.79 4.20
N PHE A 305 -9.96 -10.78 4.99
CA PHE A 305 -9.50 -12.07 4.50
C PHE A 305 -10.60 -12.92 3.87
N LEU A 306 -11.78 -13.01 4.49
CA LEU A 306 -12.90 -13.77 3.94
C LEU A 306 -13.44 -13.17 2.64
N SER A 307 -13.41 -11.84 2.53
CA SER A 307 -13.95 -11.11 1.38
C SER A 307 -12.93 -10.84 0.28
N ILE A 308 -11.68 -11.32 0.37
CA ILE A 308 -10.64 -11.08 -0.68
C ILE A 308 -11.16 -11.43 -2.09
N GLN A 309 -11.89 -12.54 -2.22
CA GLN A 309 -12.41 -13.02 -3.50
C GLN A 309 -13.42 -12.04 -4.15
N THR A 310 -13.99 -11.10 -3.40
CA THR A 310 -14.89 -10.07 -3.95
C THR A 310 -14.18 -9.06 -4.85
N ALA A 311 -12.85 -8.99 -4.79
CA ALA A 311 -12.02 -8.08 -5.58
C ALA A 311 -10.86 -8.77 -6.33
N LEU A 312 -10.77 -10.10 -6.25
CA LEU A 312 -9.72 -10.88 -6.88
C LEU A 312 -10.30 -11.76 -8.01
N GLY A 313 -9.66 -11.73 -9.18
CA GLY A 313 -9.96 -12.65 -10.28
C GLY A 313 -11.17 -12.26 -11.13
N GLN A 314 -11.79 -11.11 -10.91
CA GLN A 314 -12.77 -10.56 -11.84
C GLN A 314 -12.08 -9.96 -13.07
N ALA A 315 -12.65 -10.18 -14.24
CA ALA A 315 -12.20 -9.51 -15.46
C ALA A 315 -12.57 -8.01 -15.43
N ALA A 316 -11.72 -7.18 -16.01
CA ALA A 316 -11.86 -5.73 -16.14
C ALA A 316 -11.96 -5.29 -17.61
N PRO A 317 -13.03 -5.66 -18.34
CA PRO A 317 -13.13 -5.39 -19.78
C PRO A 317 -13.24 -3.89 -20.11
N ASN A 318 -13.67 -3.07 -19.15
CA ASN A 318 -13.81 -1.63 -19.31
C ASN A 318 -12.53 -0.85 -18.96
N PHE A 319 -11.54 -1.51 -18.36
CA PHE A 319 -10.22 -0.91 -18.15
C PHE A 319 -9.38 -1.09 -19.42
N LYS A 320 -8.92 0.03 -19.98
CA LYS A 320 -8.23 0.08 -21.29
C LYS A 320 -6.90 0.85 -21.25
N ALA A 321 -6.43 1.14 -20.05
CA ALA A 321 -5.25 1.96 -19.83
C ALA A 321 -4.03 1.10 -19.46
N PRO A 322 -2.82 1.68 -19.39
CA PRO A 322 -1.61 0.93 -19.03
C PRO A 322 -1.69 0.23 -17.67
N LEU A 323 -1.21 -1.01 -17.60
CA LEU A 323 -1.15 -1.82 -16.38
C LEU A 323 0.24 -2.44 -16.20
N GLN A 324 0.86 -2.17 -15.06
CA GLN A 324 2.10 -2.83 -14.66
C GLN A 324 1.88 -3.68 -13.40
N PHE A 325 2.39 -4.91 -13.41
CA PHE A 325 2.60 -5.72 -12.21
C PHE A 325 4.07 -5.66 -11.81
N VAL A 326 4.34 -5.31 -10.55
CA VAL A 326 5.69 -5.31 -9.97
C VAL A 326 5.68 -6.21 -8.75
N ILE A 327 6.47 -7.27 -8.72
CA ILE A 327 6.49 -8.21 -7.59
C ILE A 327 7.93 -8.62 -7.27
N GLY A 328 8.23 -8.87 -5.99
CA GLY A 328 9.56 -9.35 -5.61
C GLY A 328 9.81 -10.75 -6.13
N GLU A 329 11.02 -11.03 -6.62
CA GLU A 329 11.42 -12.37 -7.08
C GLU A 329 11.14 -13.46 -6.04
N PHE A 330 11.29 -13.13 -4.75
CA PHE A 330 11.10 -14.04 -3.62
C PHE A 330 9.89 -13.67 -2.75
N ASP A 331 8.83 -13.14 -3.35
CA ASP A 331 7.60 -12.79 -2.65
C ASP A 331 6.94 -14.03 -2.02
N TYR A 332 6.96 -14.11 -0.69
CA TYR A 332 6.38 -15.25 0.01
C TYR A 332 4.85 -15.28 -0.09
N GLY A 333 4.18 -14.13 -0.02
CA GLY A 333 2.73 -14.05 0.09
C GLY A 333 1.99 -14.49 -1.17
N PHE A 334 2.49 -14.11 -2.36
CA PHE A 334 1.76 -14.33 -3.62
C PHE A 334 2.39 -15.37 -4.55
N CYS A 335 3.64 -15.76 -4.33
CA CYS A 335 4.29 -16.81 -5.12
C CYS A 335 5.02 -17.88 -4.29
N ALA A 336 4.69 -18.01 -3.00
CA ALA A 336 5.30 -18.97 -2.09
C ALA A 336 6.83 -18.86 -1.99
N GLY A 337 7.39 -17.69 -2.31
CA GLY A 337 8.80 -17.38 -2.19
C GLY A 337 9.63 -17.61 -3.46
N ASP A 338 9.02 -17.96 -4.59
CA ASP A 338 9.66 -17.98 -5.91
C ASP A 338 8.64 -17.62 -7.01
N CYS A 339 8.74 -16.40 -7.54
CA CYS A 339 7.80 -15.87 -8.53
C CYS A 339 8.17 -16.21 -9.98
N LYS A 340 9.31 -16.89 -10.19
CA LYS A 340 9.80 -17.14 -11.53
C LYS A 340 8.95 -18.21 -12.21
N GLY A 341 8.35 -17.86 -13.36
CA GLY A 341 7.58 -18.79 -14.17
C GLY A 341 6.26 -19.24 -13.53
N THR A 342 5.76 -18.52 -12.52
CA THR A 342 4.51 -18.86 -11.83
C THR A 342 3.28 -18.19 -12.43
N TYR A 343 3.44 -17.28 -13.39
CA TYR A 343 2.35 -16.52 -14.01
C TYR A 343 2.11 -16.95 -15.46
N ASP A 344 0.87 -16.81 -15.91
CA ASP A 344 0.45 -17.04 -17.29
C ASP A 344 -0.10 -15.75 -17.89
N LEU A 345 0.58 -15.23 -18.92
CA LEU A 345 0.15 -14.03 -19.64
C LEU A 345 -1.21 -14.20 -20.30
N THR A 346 -1.60 -15.41 -20.69
CA THR A 346 -2.91 -15.71 -21.27
C THR A 346 -4.02 -15.45 -20.25
N VAL A 347 -3.80 -15.89 -19.00
CA VAL A 347 -4.74 -15.65 -17.89
C VAL A 347 -4.84 -14.15 -17.60
N ILE A 348 -3.71 -13.46 -17.50
CA ILE A 348 -3.69 -12.00 -17.23
C ILE A 348 -4.38 -11.24 -18.36
N LYS A 349 -4.10 -11.55 -19.63
CA LYS A 349 -4.80 -10.95 -20.79
C LYS A 349 -6.30 -11.25 -20.79
N GLY A 350 -6.70 -12.45 -20.36
CA GLY A 350 -8.11 -12.81 -20.19
C GLY A 350 -8.83 -11.97 -19.13
N LEU A 351 -8.12 -11.61 -18.05
CA LEU A 351 -8.64 -10.72 -17.01
C LEU A 351 -8.65 -9.25 -17.44
N PHE A 352 -7.70 -8.82 -18.28
CA PHE A 352 -7.60 -7.43 -18.75
C PHE A 352 -7.66 -7.33 -20.27
N PRO A 353 -8.76 -7.74 -20.92
CA PRO A 353 -8.82 -7.85 -22.38
C PRO A 353 -8.81 -6.48 -23.09
N GLY A 354 -9.05 -5.39 -22.34
CA GLY A 354 -9.02 -4.03 -22.85
C GLY A 354 -7.63 -3.37 -22.84
N VAL A 355 -6.65 -3.95 -22.13
CA VAL A 355 -5.29 -3.39 -22.01
C VAL A 355 -4.47 -3.78 -23.23
N PRO A 356 -3.92 -2.82 -23.99
CA PRO A 356 -3.03 -3.13 -25.10
C PRO A 356 -1.82 -3.94 -24.64
N GLU A 357 -1.39 -4.91 -25.43
CA GLU A 357 -0.23 -5.76 -25.07
C GLU A 357 1.06 -4.95 -24.87
N ALA A 358 1.24 -3.86 -25.60
CA ALA A 358 2.39 -2.96 -25.43
C ALA A 358 2.36 -2.18 -24.10
N ASP A 359 1.19 -2.08 -23.46
CA ASP A 359 0.94 -1.32 -22.23
C ASP A 359 0.67 -2.24 -21.03
N LEU A 360 0.86 -3.56 -21.19
CA LEU A 360 0.82 -4.55 -20.11
C LEU A 360 2.25 -4.98 -19.78
N ASP A 361 2.72 -4.65 -18.58
CA ASP A 361 4.09 -4.94 -18.13
C ASP A 361 4.10 -5.82 -16.87
N ILE A 362 5.08 -6.73 -16.80
CA ILE A 362 5.31 -7.56 -15.61
C ILE A 362 6.80 -7.49 -15.27
N TYR A 363 7.11 -7.06 -14.06
CA TYR A 363 8.46 -6.94 -13.57
C TYR A 363 8.66 -7.73 -12.27
N LEU A 364 9.62 -8.66 -12.29
CA LEU A 364 10.12 -9.34 -11.10
C LEU A 364 11.32 -8.56 -10.54
N GLN A 365 11.16 -7.91 -9.40
CA GLN A 365 12.23 -7.16 -8.76
C GLN A 365 13.27 -8.12 -8.16
N PRO A 366 14.52 -8.15 -8.66
CA PRO A 366 15.49 -9.16 -8.28
C PRO A 366 15.83 -9.13 -6.79
N GLY A 367 16.07 -10.30 -6.20
CA GLY A 367 16.54 -10.40 -4.82
C GLY A 367 15.53 -9.99 -3.75
N THR A 368 14.30 -9.59 -4.13
CA THR A 368 13.40 -8.84 -3.24
C THR A 368 12.26 -9.72 -2.73
N GLY A 369 11.85 -9.51 -1.48
CA GLY A 369 10.65 -10.11 -0.91
C GLY A 369 9.37 -9.35 -1.26
N HIS A 370 8.35 -9.47 -0.42
CA HIS A 370 7.05 -8.83 -0.64
C HIS A 370 7.12 -7.29 -0.48
N GLY A 371 7.85 -6.80 0.53
CA GLY A 371 7.96 -5.38 0.85
C GLY A 371 8.89 -4.58 -0.06
N LEU A 372 8.42 -4.19 -1.24
CA LEU A 372 9.22 -3.53 -2.28
C LEU A 372 9.81 -2.18 -1.85
N THR A 373 9.04 -1.33 -1.15
CA THR A 373 9.53 -0.03 -0.67
C THR A 373 10.52 -0.16 0.48
N LEU A 374 10.47 -1.28 1.21
CA LEU A 374 11.36 -1.58 2.34
C LEU A 374 12.46 -2.58 1.94
N SER A 375 12.90 -2.50 0.68
CA SER A 375 14.00 -3.27 0.13
C SER A 375 15.20 -2.37 -0.18
N THR A 376 16.43 -2.88 -0.05
CA THR A 376 17.67 -2.13 -0.33
C THR A 376 17.79 -1.67 -1.79
N ASN A 377 17.04 -2.29 -2.72
CA ASN A 377 16.98 -1.89 -4.12
C ASN A 377 15.66 -1.18 -4.50
N ALA A 378 14.92 -0.62 -3.53
CA ALA A 378 13.63 0.03 -3.76
C ALA A 378 13.69 1.09 -4.87
N THR A 379 14.72 1.95 -4.90
CA THR A 379 14.88 2.99 -5.94
C THR A 379 15.01 2.43 -7.36
N ALA A 380 15.60 1.25 -7.53
CA ALA A 380 15.64 0.58 -8.82
C ALA A 380 14.24 0.11 -9.26
N GLY A 381 13.46 -0.43 -8.32
CA GLY A 381 12.05 -0.77 -8.56
C GLY A 381 11.20 0.45 -8.93
N TYR A 382 11.38 1.57 -8.21
CA TYR A 382 10.69 2.82 -8.51
C TYR A 382 11.00 3.30 -9.92
N LYS A 383 12.28 3.25 -10.33
CA LYS A 383 12.69 3.63 -11.68
C LYS A 383 11.98 2.80 -12.75
N VAL A 384 11.84 1.48 -12.57
CA VAL A 384 11.12 0.62 -13.52
C VAL A 384 9.66 1.04 -13.67
N THR A 385 9.02 1.40 -12.57
CA THR A 385 7.65 1.92 -12.59
C THR A 385 7.54 3.26 -13.29
N PHE A 386 8.46 4.20 -13.02
CA PHE A 386 8.42 5.51 -13.68
C PHE A 386 8.77 5.43 -15.16
N ASP A 387 9.75 4.60 -15.56
CA ASP A 387 10.06 4.32 -16.97
C ASP A 387 8.84 3.74 -17.72
N PHE A 388 8.02 2.92 -17.04
CA PHE A 388 6.77 2.40 -17.58
C PHE A 388 5.70 3.49 -17.74
N LEU A 389 5.52 4.36 -16.75
CA LEU A 389 4.58 5.49 -16.88
C LEU A 389 5.01 6.41 -18.03
N ASP A 390 6.28 6.79 -18.09
CA ASP A 390 6.82 7.67 -19.13
C ASP A 390 6.59 7.12 -20.54
N ARG A 391 6.91 5.84 -20.77
CA ARG A 391 6.77 5.23 -22.11
C ARG A 391 5.32 5.05 -22.53
N THR A 392 4.38 5.02 -21.58
CA THR A 392 2.94 4.90 -21.84
C THR A 392 2.22 6.26 -21.83
N GLY A 393 2.98 7.37 -21.77
CA GLY A 393 2.46 8.73 -21.81
C GLY A 393 1.77 9.17 -20.52
N LEU A 394 2.12 8.53 -19.41
CA LEU A 394 1.61 8.78 -18.06
C LEU A 394 2.59 9.48 -17.15
#